data_AF-A0A838P906-F1
#
_entry.id   AF-A0A838P906-F1
#
_cell.length_a   1.000
_cell.length_b   1.000
_cell.length_c   1.000
_cell.angle_alpha   90.00
_cell.angle_beta   90.00
_cell.angle_gamma   90.00
#
_symmetry.space_group_name_H-M   'P 1'
#
loop_
_entity.id
_entity.type
_entity.pdbx_description
1 polymer ?
#
loop_
_entity_poly.entity_id
_entity_poly.type
_entity_poly.pdbx_seq_one_letter_code
_entity_poly.pdbx_strand_id
1 'polypeptide(L)'
;MPTERTTTIMVYKFDELDDSAKEHVLDKWREHEDYGYISDCIQDDFKEYLTERGLPTDSLEWSVSWSQGPSPVSFNGTIDVEKFLRFHKRWAAYRMLWTFKPQAWIASNRDYHISVEASCVYDDMENWTAKHEAKVDELQEELQECVYEIAQDMYYNAQREIEYQVSDEVITETILTNEYEFDAEGN
;
A
#
# COMPACT_ATOMS: atom_id res chain seq x y z
N MET A 1 -19.38 6.49 -52.52
CA MET A 1 -17.95 6.64 -52.19
C MET A 1 -17.87 7.58 -51.00
N PRO A 2 -17.09 7.27 -49.95
CA PRO A 2 -16.88 8.22 -48.86
C PRO A 2 -16.09 9.43 -49.39
N THR A 3 -16.43 10.61 -48.92
CA THR A 3 -15.77 11.87 -49.31
C THR A 3 -14.62 12.13 -48.34
N GLU A 4 -13.39 12.23 -48.83
CA GLU A 4 -12.25 12.60 -48.00
C GLU A 4 -12.31 14.09 -47.65
N ARG A 5 -11.99 14.41 -46.40
CA ARG A 5 -11.83 15.78 -45.88
C ARG A 5 -10.51 15.84 -45.13
N THR A 6 -9.75 16.93 -45.32
CA THR A 6 -8.47 17.18 -44.65
C THR A 6 -8.58 18.46 -43.83
N THR A 7 -8.08 18.43 -42.59
CA THR A 7 -8.00 19.59 -41.70
C THR A 7 -6.53 19.76 -41.29
N THR A 8 -6.07 21.01 -41.21
CA THR A 8 -4.75 21.37 -40.67
C THR A 8 -4.96 22.06 -39.33
N ILE A 9 -4.24 21.58 -38.31
CA ILE A 9 -4.27 22.12 -36.94
C ILE A 9 -2.84 22.50 -36.55
N MET A 10 -2.72 23.63 -35.84
CA MET A 10 -1.46 24.08 -35.25
C MET A 10 -1.33 23.44 -33.87
N VAL A 11 -0.17 22.88 -33.60
CA VAL A 11 0.15 22.25 -32.31
C VAL A 11 1.33 22.96 -31.67
N TYR A 12 1.35 22.94 -30.34
CA TYR A 12 2.27 23.68 -29.48
C TYR A 12 2.85 22.74 -28.43
N LYS A 13 4.06 23.05 -27.95
CA LYS A 13 4.60 22.41 -26.75
C LYS A 13 3.97 23.02 -25.50
N PHE A 14 3.96 22.28 -24.40
CA PHE A 14 3.33 22.72 -23.14
C PHE A 14 3.80 24.11 -22.69
N ASP A 15 5.10 24.39 -22.76
CA ASP A 15 5.66 25.69 -22.35
C ASP A 15 5.16 26.88 -23.20
N GLU A 16 4.74 26.63 -24.44
CA GLU A 16 4.27 27.63 -25.40
C GLU A 16 2.78 27.97 -25.22
N LEU A 17 2.05 27.18 -24.45
CA LEU A 17 0.64 27.41 -24.14
C LEU A 17 0.47 28.58 -23.17
N ASP A 18 -0.70 29.23 -23.23
CA ASP A 18 -1.11 30.18 -22.20
C ASP A 18 -1.49 29.48 -20.89
N ASP A 19 -1.60 30.25 -19.81
CA ASP A 19 -1.86 29.70 -18.47
C ASP A 19 -3.21 28.96 -18.39
N SER A 20 -4.21 29.41 -19.16
CA SER A 20 -5.55 28.78 -19.15
C SER A 20 -5.54 27.43 -19.87
N ALA A 21 -4.81 27.33 -20.98
CA ALA A 21 -4.63 26.09 -21.71
C ALA A 21 -3.77 25.10 -20.91
N LYS A 22 -2.74 25.59 -20.18
CA LYS A 22 -1.95 24.74 -19.26
C LYS A 22 -2.81 24.14 -18.15
N GLU A 23 -3.64 24.95 -17.50
CA GLU A 23 -4.56 24.46 -16.46
C GLU A 23 -5.53 23.41 -17.02
N HIS A 24 -6.08 23.65 -18.22
CA HIS A 24 -6.95 22.69 -18.90
C HIS A 24 -6.24 21.36 -19.22
N VAL A 25 -4.98 21.39 -19.68
CA VAL A 25 -4.17 20.18 -19.89
C VAL A 25 -3.98 19.40 -18.59
N LEU A 26 -3.62 20.08 -17.50
CA LEU A 26 -3.37 19.45 -16.20
C LEU A 26 -4.65 18.80 -15.63
N ASP A 27 -5.79 19.48 -15.74
CA ASP A 27 -7.07 18.94 -15.31
C ASP A 27 -7.50 17.74 -16.17
N LYS A 28 -7.31 17.83 -17.49
CA LYS A 28 -7.55 16.70 -18.41
C LYS A 28 -6.68 15.50 -18.08
N TRP A 29 -5.43 15.75 -17.71
CA TRP A 29 -4.49 14.70 -17.33
C TRP A 29 -4.98 13.96 -16.10
N ARG A 30 -5.38 14.68 -15.05
CA ARG A 30 -5.94 14.10 -13.81
C ARG A 30 -7.21 13.31 -14.06
N GLU A 31 -8.06 13.76 -14.98
CA GLU A 31 -9.27 13.02 -15.39
C GLU A 31 -8.94 11.70 -16.12
N HIS A 32 -7.82 11.67 -16.85
CA HIS A 32 -7.37 10.52 -17.65
C HIS A 32 -6.37 9.63 -16.93
N GLU A 33 -5.86 10.04 -15.78
CA GLU A 33 -4.78 9.35 -15.10
C GLU A 33 -5.20 7.92 -14.75
N ASP A 34 -4.35 6.97 -15.15
CA ASP A 34 -4.59 5.55 -14.94
C ASP A 34 -4.33 5.24 -13.46
N TYR A 35 -5.32 5.55 -12.63
CA TYR A 35 -5.37 5.15 -11.22
C TYR A 35 -5.09 3.66 -11.04
N GLY A 36 -5.33 2.82 -12.07
CA GLY A 36 -4.97 1.41 -12.07
C GLY A 36 -3.47 1.19 -12.00
N TYR A 37 -2.67 1.87 -12.83
CA TYR A 37 -1.21 1.73 -12.84
C TYR A 37 -0.56 2.19 -11.53
N ILE A 38 -0.94 3.37 -11.02
CA ILE A 38 -0.43 3.88 -9.74
C ILE A 38 -0.82 2.94 -8.60
N SER A 39 -2.06 2.43 -8.61
CA SER A 39 -2.53 1.44 -7.64
C SER A 39 -1.71 0.15 -7.70
N ASP A 40 -1.40 -0.34 -8.90
CA ASP A 40 -0.59 -1.57 -9.06
C ASP A 40 0.84 -1.37 -8.53
N CYS A 41 1.47 -0.23 -8.80
CA CYS A 41 2.79 0.11 -8.26
C CYS A 41 2.79 0.13 -6.72
N ILE A 42 1.84 0.84 -6.11
CA ILE A 42 1.70 0.93 -4.65
C ILE A 42 1.44 -0.46 -4.05
N GLN A 43 0.62 -1.27 -4.72
CA GLN A 43 0.31 -2.61 -4.25
C GLN A 43 1.53 -3.54 -4.26
N ASP A 44 2.41 -3.40 -5.24
CA ASP A 44 3.66 -4.17 -5.29
C ASP A 44 4.65 -3.71 -4.21
N ASP A 45 4.77 -2.40 -3.95
CA ASP A 45 5.56 -1.86 -2.84
C ASP A 45 5.06 -2.38 -1.49
N PHE A 46 3.74 -2.44 -1.30
CA PHE A 46 3.12 -3.02 -0.11
C PHE A 46 3.48 -4.49 0.08
N LYS A 47 3.44 -5.31 -0.98
CA LYS A 47 3.81 -6.72 -0.89
C LYS A 47 5.28 -6.89 -0.51
N GLU A 48 6.17 -6.09 -1.10
CA GLU A 48 7.60 -6.12 -0.74
C GLU A 48 7.78 -5.75 0.73
N TYR A 49 7.17 -4.64 1.15
CA TYR A 49 7.23 -4.14 2.53
C TYR A 49 6.75 -5.17 3.57
N LEU A 50 5.62 -5.83 3.31
CA LEU A 50 5.06 -6.88 4.16
C LEU A 50 5.93 -8.14 4.15
N THR A 51 6.39 -8.55 2.97
CA THR A 51 7.22 -9.74 2.80
C THR A 51 8.49 -9.64 3.63
N GLU A 52 9.21 -8.51 3.59
CA GLU A 52 10.44 -8.30 4.36
C GLU A 52 10.23 -8.48 5.87
N ARG A 53 9.04 -8.13 6.37
CA ARG A 53 8.65 -8.19 7.80
C ARG A 53 8.04 -9.52 8.21
N GLY A 54 7.85 -10.47 7.28
CA GLY A 54 7.20 -11.75 7.57
C GLY A 54 5.69 -11.65 7.75
N LEU A 55 5.07 -10.63 7.14
CA LEU A 55 3.62 -10.44 7.13
C LEU A 55 2.99 -11.02 5.85
N PRO A 56 1.70 -11.41 5.90
CA PRO A 56 1.03 -12.05 4.77
C PRO A 56 0.75 -11.05 3.64
N THR A 57 0.85 -11.54 2.40
CA THR A 57 0.64 -10.74 1.18
C THR A 57 -0.49 -11.24 0.28
N ASP A 58 -1.00 -12.45 0.53
CA ASP A 58 -1.92 -13.14 -0.39
C ASP A 58 -3.31 -12.52 -0.44
N SER A 59 -3.72 -11.83 0.63
CA SER A 59 -5.03 -11.20 0.76
C SER A 59 -4.86 -9.76 1.20
N LEU A 60 -4.34 -8.91 0.31
CA LEU A 60 -4.11 -7.48 0.54
C LEU A 60 -5.24 -6.66 -0.11
N GLU A 61 -5.92 -5.83 0.69
CA GLU A 61 -6.98 -4.94 0.24
C GLU A 61 -6.74 -3.54 0.80
N TRP A 62 -6.84 -2.53 -0.06
CA TRP A 62 -6.68 -1.14 0.34
C TRP A 62 -7.51 -0.23 -0.55
N SER A 63 -7.88 0.94 -0.02
CA SER A 63 -8.58 1.99 -0.77
C SER A 63 -8.30 3.33 -0.12
N VAL A 64 -7.93 4.32 -0.92
CA VAL A 64 -7.79 5.72 -0.50
C VAL A 64 -9.05 6.55 -0.79
N SER A 65 -10.16 5.91 -1.18
CA SER A 65 -11.36 6.64 -1.62
C SER A 65 -11.93 7.57 -0.55
N TRP A 66 -12.08 8.83 -0.93
CA TRP A 66 -12.34 10.01 -0.08
C TRP A 66 -13.67 10.03 0.70
N SER A 67 -14.47 8.96 0.69
CA SER A 67 -15.82 8.96 1.29
C SER A 67 -15.97 8.17 2.59
N GLN A 68 -14.96 7.40 3.03
CA GLN A 68 -15.10 6.49 4.19
C GLN A 68 -14.25 6.88 5.41
N GLY A 69 -13.46 7.96 5.33
CA GLY A 69 -12.45 8.28 6.34
C GLY A 69 -11.20 7.39 6.20
N PRO A 70 -10.17 7.59 7.05
CA PRO A 70 -8.94 6.81 6.99
C PRO A 70 -9.23 5.35 7.32
N SER A 71 -9.03 4.48 6.35
CA SER A 71 -9.22 3.04 6.47
C SER A 71 -7.85 2.37 6.36
N PRO A 72 -7.36 1.71 7.44
CA PRO A 72 -6.07 1.02 7.40
C PRO A 72 -6.03 -0.01 6.27
N VAL A 73 -4.83 -0.25 5.74
CA VAL A 73 -4.64 -1.33 4.76
C VAL A 73 -4.99 -2.66 5.40
N SER A 74 -5.88 -3.40 4.76
CA SER A 74 -6.41 -4.68 5.25
C SER A 74 -5.58 -5.82 4.67
N PHE A 75 -5.10 -6.70 5.53
CA PHE A 75 -4.47 -7.94 5.09
C PHE A 75 -4.78 -9.11 6.01
N ASN A 76 -4.91 -10.29 5.39
CA ASN A 76 -5.25 -11.54 6.08
C ASN A 76 -4.20 -12.61 5.78
N GLY A 77 -3.89 -13.42 6.78
CA GLY A 77 -3.00 -14.57 6.59
C GLY A 77 -2.14 -14.91 7.79
N THR A 78 -1.25 -15.86 7.58
CA THR A 78 -0.29 -16.30 8.59
C THR A 78 0.91 -15.37 8.66
N ILE A 79 1.34 -15.04 9.87
CA ILE A 79 2.59 -14.33 10.14
C ILE A 79 3.73 -15.35 10.24
N ASP A 80 4.83 -15.10 9.53
CA ASP A 80 6.11 -15.74 9.82
C ASP A 80 6.70 -15.11 11.08
N VAL A 81 6.30 -15.65 12.23
CA VAL A 81 6.67 -15.12 13.57
C VAL A 81 8.19 -15.06 13.75
N GLU A 82 8.94 -16.04 13.24
CA GLU A 82 10.40 -16.02 13.34
C GLU A 82 10.98 -14.87 12.53
N LYS A 83 10.56 -14.71 11.27
CA LYS A 83 11.02 -13.62 10.41
C LYS A 83 10.66 -12.25 10.98
N PHE A 84 9.43 -12.09 11.45
CA PHE A 84 8.96 -10.87 12.11
C PHE A 84 9.84 -10.52 13.31
N LEU A 85 10.00 -11.45 14.26
CA LEU A 85 10.79 -11.21 15.46
C LEU A 85 12.28 -10.97 15.15
N ARG A 86 12.81 -11.57 14.08
CA ARG A 86 14.18 -11.29 13.63
C ARG A 86 14.32 -9.89 13.03
N PHE A 87 13.37 -9.47 12.20
CA PHE A 87 13.32 -8.13 11.63
C PHE A 87 13.32 -7.06 12.73
N HIS A 88 12.49 -7.24 13.76
CA HIS A 88 12.39 -6.33 14.89
C HIS A 88 13.49 -6.51 15.95
N LYS A 89 14.44 -7.45 15.77
CA LYS A 89 15.52 -7.78 16.72
C LYS A 89 15.02 -8.27 18.09
N ARG A 90 13.85 -8.92 18.11
CA ARG A 90 13.15 -9.43 19.29
C ARG A 90 13.20 -10.96 19.42
N TRP A 91 13.73 -11.68 18.42
CA TRP A 91 13.78 -13.15 18.40
C TRP A 91 14.31 -13.79 19.70
N ALA A 92 15.38 -13.24 20.27
CA ALA A 92 15.97 -13.75 21.51
C ALA A 92 15.07 -13.55 22.74
N ALA A 93 14.20 -12.53 22.75
CA ALA A 93 13.28 -12.26 23.86
C ALA A 93 12.21 -13.34 23.99
N TYR A 94 11.88 -14.03 22.90
CA TYR A 94 10.88 -15.09 22.84
C TYR A 94 11.50 -16.49 22.79
N ARG A 95 12.77 -16.63 23.20
CA ARG A 95 13.49 -17.92 23.20
C ARG A 95 12.76 -19.06 23.90
N MET A 96 12.01 -18.73 24.94
CA MET A 96 11.20 -19.71 25.68
C MET A 96 10.12 -20.37 24.81
N LEU A 97 9.61 -19.66 23.79
CA LEU A 97 8.58 -20.17 22.90
C LEU A 97 9.14 -20.98 21.73
N TRP A 98 10.44 -20.93 21.43
CA TRP A 98 11.02 -21.54 20.22
C TRP A 98 10.72 -23.04 20.10
N THR A 99 10.78 -23.78 21.21
CA THR A 99 10.48 -25.21 21.24
C THR A 99 9.00 -25.50 20.94
N PHE A 100 8.12 -24.55 21.24
CA PHE A 100 6.68 -24.65 21.04
C PHE A 100 6.21 -24.10 19.68
N LYS A 101 7.13 -23.71 18.79
CA LYS A 101 6.87 -23.26 17.42
C LYS A 101 5.73 -22.20 17.38
N PRO A 102 6.01 -20.95 17.79
CA PRO A 102 4.99 -19.93 17.83
C PRO A 102 4.48 -19.63 16.42
N GLN A 103 3.18 -19.44 16.31
CA GLN A 103 2.48 -19.11 15.07
C GLN A 103 1.49 -17.98 15.35
N ALA A 104 1.23 -17.14 14.35
CA ALA A 104 0.23 -16.10 14.49
C ALA A 104 -0.53 -15.91 13.18
N TRP A 105 -1.77 -15.44 13.31
CA TRP A 105 -2.68 -15.18 12.20
C TRP A 105 -3.26 -13.78 12.30
N ILE A 106 -3.41 -13.12 11.17
CA ILE A 106 -4.05 -11.81 11.03
C ILE A 106 -5.40 -11.99 10.35
N ALA A 107 -6.44 -11.45 10.97
CA ALA A 107 -7.76 -11.33 10.38
C ALA A 107 -8.24 -9.88 10.43
N SER A 108 -8.69 -9.35 9.29
CA SER A 108 -9.40 -8.10 9.20
C SER A 108 -10.90 -8.34 8.96
N ASN A 109 -11.75 -7.50 9.56
CA ASN A 109 -13.18 -7.53 9.30
C ASN A 109 -13.59 -6.45 8.27
N ARG A 110 -14.89 -6.41 7.94
CA ARG A 110 -15.45 -5.42 6.98
C ARG A 110 -15.32 -3.96 7.44
N ASP A 111 -15.09 -3.74 8.73
CA ASP A 111 -14.89 -2.42 9.31
C ASP A 111 -13.40 -2.05 9.40
N TYR A 112 -12.53 -2.81 8.70
CA TYR A 112 -11.07 -2.66 8.71
C TYR A 112 -10.44 -2.77 10.11
N HIS A 113 -11.14 -3.41 11.04
CA HIS A 113 -10.56 -3.77 12.32
C HIS A 113 -9.65 -4.97 12.13
N ILE A 114 -8.37 -4.80 12.45
CA ILE A 114 -7.36 -5.84 12.37
C ILE A 114 -7.22 -6.51 13.73
N SER A 115 -7.29 -7.84 13.72
CA SER A 115 -7.08 -8.70 14.89
C SER A 115 -5.94 -9.66 14.62
N VAL A 116 -5.09 -9.85 15.62
CA VAL A 116 -4.00 -10.82 15.63
C VAL A 116 -4.27 -11.87 16.69
N GLU A 117 -4.15 -13.14 16.29
CA GLU A 117 -4.20 -14.28 17.21
C GLU A 117 -2.86 -15.00 17.19
N ALA A 118 -2.19 -15.06 18.34
CA ALA A 118 -0.94 -15.80 18.50
C ALA A 118 -1.18 -17.10 19.27
N SER A 119 -0.51 -18.17 18.84
CA SER A 119 -0.57 -19.48 19.49
C SER A 119 0.74 -20.24 19.32
N CYS A 120 0.80 -21.46 19.86
CA CYS A 120 1.94 -22.36 19.73
C CYS A 120 1.45 -23.75 19.31
N VAL A 121 2.29 -24.51 18.61
CA VAL A 121 1.99 -25.90 18.25
C VAL A 121 2.29 -26.82 19.43
N TYR A 122 1.30 -27.60 19.82
CA TYR A 122 1.27 -28.41 21.05
C TYR A 122 2.04 -29.74 20.95
N ASP A 123 3.33 -29.70 20.61
CA ASP A 123 4.15 -30.92 20.57
C ASP A 123 4.60 -31.39 21.98
N ASP A 124 4.65 -30.49 22.98
CA ASP A 124 5.18 -30.76 24.32
C ASP A 124 4.35 -30.08 25.44
N MET A 125 3.05 -30.40 25.52
CA MET A 125 2.16 -29.81 26.52
C MET A 125 2.55 -30.11 27.97
N GLU A 126 3.29 -31.20 28.23
CA GLU A 126 3.72 -31.57 29.59
C GLU A 126 4.64 -30.51 30.22
N ASN A 127 5.38 -29.78 29.39
CA ASN A 127 6.28 -28.70 29.81
C ASN A 127 5.64 -27.30 29.69
N TRP A 128 4.35 -27.21 29.34
CA TRP A 128 3.64 -25.93 29.28
C TRP A 128 3.41 -25.36 30.69
N THR A 129 3.58 -24.05 30.84
CA THR A 129 3.47 -23.37 32.14
C THR A 129 2.79 -22.02 31.95
N ALA A 130 2.28 -21.43 33.03
CA ALA A 130 1.71 -20.08 33.01
C ALA A 130 2.70 -19.01 32.48
N LYS A 131 4.01 -19.26 32.53
CA LYS A 131 5.01 -18.34 31.94
C LYS A 131 5.03 -18.41 30.41
N HIS A 132 4.74 -19.58 29.83
CA HIS A 132 4.64 -19.74 28.39
C HIS A 132 3.38 -19.02 27.88
N GLU A 133 2.26 -19.20 28.57
CA GLU A 133 0.99 -18.51 28.28
C GLU A 133 1.15 -17.00 28.31
N ALA A 134 1.66 -16.44 29.42
CA ALA A 134 1.92 -15.00 29.52
C ALA A 134 2.88 -14.47 28.43
N LYS A 135 3.78 -15.33 27.91
CA LYS A 135 4.72 -14.93 26.84
C LYS A 135 4.08 -14.98 25.46
N VAL A 136 3.07 -15.83 25.25
CA VAL A 136 2.22 -15.80 24.05
C VAL A 136 1.33 -14.57 24.07
N ASP A 137 0.76 -14.20 25.21
CA ASP A 137 -0.02 -12.97 25.34
C ASP A 137 0.83 -11.73 25.00
N GLU A 138 2.05 -11.65 25.55
CA GLU A 138 3.00 -10.58 25.22
C GLU A 138 3.38 -10.57 23.72
N LEU A 139 3.50 -11.74 23.09
CA LEU A 139 3.75 -11.84 21.64
C LEU A 139 2.55 -11.32 20.85
N GLN A 140 1.33 -11.67 21.24
CA GLN A 140 0.11 -11.24 20.57
C GLN A 140 -0.06 -9.73 20.64
N GLU A 141 0.13 -9.13 21.81
CA GLU A 141 0.05 -7.68 21.99
C GLU A 141 1.10 -6.95 21.13
N GLU A 142 2.36 -7.41 21.14
CA GLU A 142 3.43 -6.80 20.34
C GLU A 142 3.15 -6.92 18.82
N LEU A 143 2.64 -8.07 18.37
CA LEU A 143 2.24 -8.25 16.97
C LEU A 143 1.04 -7.36 16.61
N GLN A 144 0.03 -7.29 17.48
CA GLN A 144 -1.18 -6.51 17.24
C GLN A 144 -0.88 -5.02 17.10
N GLU A 145 -0.06 -4.45 17.98
CA GLU A 145 0.35 -3.05 17.92
C GLU A 145 1.14 -2.77 16.64
N CYS A 146 2.14 -3.60 16.34
CA CYS A 146 3.01 -3.39 15.18
C CYS A 146 2.25 -3.55 13.85
N VAL A 147 1.35 -4.53 13.74
CA VAL A 147 0.52 -4.73 12.54
C VAL A 147 -0.39 -3.52 12.33
N TYR A 148 -0.97 -2.96 13.40
CA TYR A 148 -1.83 -1.79 13.29
C TYR A 148 -1.06 -0.55 12.81
N GLU A 149 0.11 -0.29 13.39
CA GLU A 149 1.00 0.79 12.95
C GLU A 149 1.40 0.63 11.48
N ILE A 150 1.78 -0.59 11.07
CA ILE A 150 2.14 -0.90 9.68
C ILE A 150 0.97 -0.62 8.73
N ALA A 151 -0.23 -1.12 9.06
CA ALA A 151 -1.42 -0.92 8.22
C ALA A 151 -1.78 0.56 8.06
N GLN A 152 -1.58 1.35 9.12
CA GLN A 152 -1.83 2.79 9.14
C GLN A 152 -0.76 3.56 8.35
N ASP A 153 0.51 3.22 8.52
CA ASP A 153 1.62 3.84 7.77
C ASP A 153 1.50 3.58 6.28
N MET A 154 1.16 2.35 5.89
CA MET A 154 0.92 1.99 4.50
C MET A 154 -0.18 2.85 3.89
N TYR A 155 -1.29 3.06 4.60
CA TYR A 155 -2.38 3.91 4.13
C TYR A 155 -1.92 5.35 3.87
N TYR A 156 -1.22 5.97 4.82
CA TYR A 156 -0.75 7.35 4.64
C TYR A 156 0.32 7.48 3.56
N ASN A 157 1.17 6.47 3.39
CA ASN A 157 2.14 6.45 2.31
C ASN A 157 1.46 6.35 0.95
N ALA A 158 0.44 5.50 0.79
CA ALA A 158 -0.34 5.44 -0.45
C ALA A 158 -1.07 6.74 -0.75
N GLN A 159 -1.67 7.40 0.25
CA GLN A 159 -2.30 8.70 0.05
C GLN A 159 -1.30 9.74 -0.46
N ARG A 160 -0.14 9.84 0.20
CA ARG A 160 0.92 10.77 -0.19
C ARG A 160 1.46 10.49 -1.59
N GLU A 161 1.63 9.22 -1.95
CA GLU A 161 2.13 8.84 -3.26
C GLU A 161 1.12 9.22 -4.34
N ILE A 162 -0.17 8.95 -4.13
CA ILE A 162 -1.22 9.34 -5.08
C ILE A 162 -1.27 10.86 -5.21
N GLU A 163 -1.25 11.60 -4.10
CA GLU A 163 -1.22 13.07 -4.13
C GLU A 163 0.01 13.63 -4.89
N TYR A 164 1.15 12.96 -4.79
CA TYR A 164 2.36 13.33 -5.51
C TYR A 164 2.27 13.03 -7.00
N GLN A 165 1.82 11.83 -7.39
CA GLN A 165 1.71 11.43 -8.79
C GLN A 165 0.74 12.35 -9.57
N VAL A 166 -0.37 12.76 -8.94
CA VAL A 166 -1.37 13.65 -9.57
C VAL A 166 -1.06 15.15 -9.43
N SER A 167 0.13 15.49 -8.91
CA SER A 167 0.56 16.87 -8.70
C SER A 167 0.93 17.58 -10.01
N ASP A 168 0.80 18.91 -10.03
CA ASP A 168 1.19 19.72 -11.20
C ASP A 168 2.64 19.46 -11.64
N GLU A 169 3.54 19.24 -10.67
CA GLU A 169 4.97 19.03 -10.91
C GLU A 169 5.21 17.74 -11.72
N VAL A 170 4.67 16.62 -11.25
CA VAL A 170 4.86 15.30 -11.87
C VAL A 170 4.17 15.24 -13.24
N ILE A 171 2.95 15.78 -13.33
CA ILE A 171 2.22 15.83 -14.60
C ILE A 171 3.00 16.67 -15.62
N THR A 172 3.48 17.85 -15.21
CA THR A 172 4.28 18.71 -16.10
C THR A 172 5.57 18.03 -16.55
N GLU A 173 6.31 17.42 -15.62
CA GLU A 173 7.56 16.69 -15.96
C GLU A 173 7.27 15.54 -16.94
N THR A 174 6.19 14.80 -16.71
CA THR A 174 5.74 13.71 -17.59
C THR A 174 5.42 14.24 -18.98
N ILE A 175 4.70 15.36 -19.07
CA ILE A 175 4.33 15.98 -20.34
C ILE A 175 5.57 16.44 -21.12
N LEU A 176 6.50 17.11 -20.44
CA LEU A 176 7.73 17.62 -21.05
C LEU A 176 8.66 16.48 -21.50
N THR A 177 8.81 15.45 -20.67
CA THR A 177 9.70 14.30 -20.96
C THR A 177 9.19 13.47 -22.14
N ASN A 178 7.88 13.33 -22.28
CA ASN A 178 7.27 12.61 -23.41
C ASN A 178 7.04 13.51 -24.65
N GLU A 179 7.42 14.78 -24.58
CA GLU A 179 7.31 15.77 -25.66
C GLU A 179 5.89 15.92 -26.24
N TYR A 180 4.84 15.77 -25.42
CA TYR A 180 3.46 15.90 -25.91
C TYR A 180 3.19 17.26 -26.54
N GLU A 181 2.27 17.26 -27.49
CA GLU A 181 1.87 18.41 -28.28
C GLU A 181 0.37 18.62 -28.13
N PHE A 182 -0.03 19.89 -28.00
CA PHE A 182 -1.42 20.28 -27.71
C PHE A 182 -1.88 21.31 -28.72
N ASP A 183 -3.19 21.41 -28.94
CA ASP A 183 -3.74 22.57 -29.64
C ASP A 183 -3.72 23.84 -28.76
N ALA A 184 -4.15 24.98 -29.30
CA ALA A 184 -4.15 26.25 -28.57
C ALA A 184 -5.09 26.28 -27.34
N GLU A 185 -6.02 25.33 -27.25
CA GLU A 185 -6.96 25.19 -26.12
C GLU A 185 -6.48 24.15 -25.09
N GLY A 186 -5.39 23.44 -25.38
CA GLY A 186 -4.83 22.42 -24.49
C GLY A 186 -5.44 21.02 -24.65
N ASN A 187 -5.96 20.68 -25.85
CA ASN A 187 -6.45 19.33 -26.16
C ASN A 187 -5.39 18.45 -26.83
#